data_AF-X1SMD6-F1
#
_entry.id   AF-X1SMD6-F1
#
_cell.length_a   1.000
_cell.length_b   1.000
_cell.length_c   1.000
_cell.angle_alpha   90.00
_cell.angle_beta   90.00
_cell.angle_gamma   90.00
#
_symmetry.space_group_name_H-M   'P 1'
#
loop_
_entity.id
_entity.type
_entity.pdbx_description
1 polymer ?
#
loop_
_entity_poly.entity_id
_entity_poly.type
_entity_poly.pdbx_seq_one_letter_code
_entity_poly.pdbx_strand_id
1 'polypeptide(L)'
;MKNKVKYLYQLADKAGMSTKTARKYLKSGVLPSQCQTIHDWATHPDAFAQDWPWIEDFLKNNSGLESRSLFEALQREYPGKYQDGQLRTFQRRVKQWKALCGPGQEVFFPQIYKPGHWCESDFTRMKKLGITICGVPFDHM
;
A
#
# COMPACT_ATOMS: atom_id res chain seq x y z
N MET A 1 37.59 -18.95 4.11
CA MET A 1 36.63 -19.94 3.56
C MET A 1 37.05 -20.32 2.15
N LYS A 2 37.52 -21.55 1.90
CA LYS A 2 37.75 -22.04 0.54
C LYS A 2 36.38 -22.19 -0.13
N ASN A 3 36.18 -21.52 -1.27
CA ASN A 3 34.90 -21.58 -1.99
C ASN A 3 34.53 -23.03 -2.28
N LYS A 4 33.37 -23.48 -1.77
CA LYS A 4 32.84 -24.86 -1.83
C LYS A 4 32.43 -25.27 -3.26
N VAL A 5 32.80 -24.50 -4.27
CA VAL A 5 32.26 -24.54 -5.62
C VAL A 5 33.39 -24.23 -6.59
N LYS A 6 33.70 -25.19 -7.48
CA LYS A 6 34.85 -25.13 -8.40
C LYS A 6 34.52 -24.38 -9.68
N TYR A 7 33.25 -24.33 -10.08
CA TYR A 7 32.82 -23.79 -11.35
C TYR A 7 31.72 -22.74 -11.20
N LEU A 8 31.74 -21.74 -12.09
CA LEU A 8 30.78 -20.64 -12.09
C LEU A 8 29.32 -21.09 -12.25
N TYR A 9 29.06 -22.15 -13.02
CA TYR A 9 27.68 -22.62 -13.24
C TYR A 9 27.02 -23.10 -11.95
N GLN A 10 27.76 -23.81 -11.11
CA GLN A 10 27.27 -24.27 -9.80
C GLN A 10 26.96 -23.11 -8.85
N LEU A 11 27.68 -21.99 -8.94
CA LEU A 11 27.38 -20.77 -8.18
C LEU A 11 26.11 -20.09 -8.73
N ALA A 12 25.98 -20.03 -10.05
CA ALA A 12 24.83 -19.44 -10.71
C ALA A 12 23.53 -20.23 -10.41
N ASP A 13 23.59 -21.56 -10.46
CA ASP A 13 22.47 -22.45 -10.14
C ASP A 13 22.04 -22.29 -8.67
N LYS A 14 23.00 -22.24 -7.74
CA LYS A 14 22.72 -21.97 -6.31
C LYS A 14 22.07 -20.61 -6.06
N ALA A 15 22.41 -19.62 -6.88
CA ALA A 15 21.84 -18.28 -6.81
C ALA A 15 20.56 -18.12 -7.65
N GLY A 16 20.06 -19.19 -8.27
CA GLY A 16 18.83 -19.17 -9.07
C GLY A 16 18.92 -18.29 -10.33
N MET A 17 20.11 -18.11 -10.91
CA MET A 17 20.30 -17.25 -12.08
C MET A 17 21.10 -17.95 -13.18
N SER A 18 20.98 -17.45 -14.42
CA SER A 18 21.76 -17.99 -15.53
C SER A 18 23.25 -17.68 -15.40
N THR A 19 24.09 -18.58 -15.91
CA THR A 19 25.56 -18.43 -15.89
C THR A 19 26.04 -17.16 -16.59
N LYS A 20 25.33 -16.72 -17.65
CA LYS A 20 25.55 -15.44 -18.35
C LYS A 20 25.35 -14.24 -17.42
N THR A 21 24.29 -14.28 -16.61
CA THR A 21 23.95 -13.23 -15.65
C THR A 21 24.95 -13.18 -14.50
N ALA A 22 25.32 -14.35 -13.95
CA ALA A 22 26.37 -14.45 -12.93
C ALA A 22 27.71 -13.90 -13.44
N ARG A 23 28.09 -14.22 -14.69
CA ARG A 23 29.30 -13.67 -15.32
C ARG A 23 29.22 -12.15 -15.48
N LYS A 24 28.07 -11.61 -15.89
CA LYS A 24 27.85 -10.16 -16.01
C LYS A 24 28.10 -9.46 -14.68
N TYR A 25 27.49 -9.93 -13.59
CA TYR A 25 27.63 -9.30 -12.27
C TYR A 25 29.02 -9.47 -11.65
N LEU A 26 29.65 -10.64 -11.82
CA LEU A 26 31.04 -10.82 -11.37
C LEU A 26 32.03 -9.95 -12.14
N LYS A 27 31.81 -9.74 -13.44
CA LYS A 27 32.67 -8.87 -14.25
C LYS A 27 32.45 -7.40 -13.93
N SER A 28 31.20 -6.97 -13.71
CA SER A 28 30.90 -5.57 -13.38
C SER A 28 31.26 -5.22 -11.94
N GLY A 29 31.24 -6.18 -11.01
CA GLY A 29 31.46 -5.92 -9.58
C GLY A 29 30.31 -5.14 -8.91
N VAL A 30 29.19 -4.98 -9.61
CA VAL A 30 28.04 -4.17 -9.21
C VAL A 30 26.84 -5.07 -8.94
N LEU A 31 26.08 -4.78 -7.88
CA LEU A 31 24.90 -5.56 -7.52
C LEU A 31 23.77 -5.41 -8.56
N PRO A 32 22.87 -6.41 -8.68
CA PRO A 32 21.74 -6.32 -9.61
C PRO A 32 20.88 -5.06 -9.38
N SER A 33 20.65 -4.69 -8.12
CA SER A 33 19.90 -3.49 -7.73
C SER A 33 20.57 -2.19 -8.13
N GLN A 34 21.90 -2.18 -8.26
CA GLN A 34 22.69 -1.02 -8.67
C GLN A 34 22.86 -0.95 -10.20
N CYS A 35 22.58 -2.03 -10.92
CA CYS A 35 22.63 -2.07 -12.39
C CYS A 35 21.33 -1.58 -13.03
N GLN A 36 20.28 -1.35 -12.25
CA GLN A 36 18.99 -0.93 -12.77
C GLN A 36 19.03 0.56 -13.09
N THR A 37 18.93 0.90 -14.38
CA THR A 37 18.73 2.29 -14.81
C THR A 37 17.37 2.76 -14.34
N ILE A 38 17.33 3.86 -13.60
CA ILE A 38 16.08 4.51 -13.21
C ILE A 38 15.49 5.11 -14.49
N HIS A 39 14.37 4.56 -14.95
CA HIS A 39 13.62 5.12 -16.05
C HIS A 39 12.65 6.15 -15.49
N ASP A 40 12.94 7.43 -15.71
CA ASP A 40 12.15 8.58 -15.27
C ASP A 40 11.32 9.20 -16.40
N TRP A 41 11.57 8.83 -17.66
CA TRP A 41 10.81 9.33 -18.79
C TRP A 41 9.54 8.50 -19.06
N ALA A 42 8.45 9.19 -19.37
CA ALA A 42 7.24 8.56 -19.87
C ALA A 42 7.43 8.10 -21.33
N THR A 43 7.06 6.87 -21.63
CA THR A 43 7.11 6.33 -23.01
C THR A 43 6.14 7.06 -23.95
N HIS A 44 5.07 7.65 -23.40
CA HIS A 44 4.06 8.38 -24.16
C HIS A 44 3.61 9.65 -23.43
N PRO A 45 3.24 10.71 -24.17
CA PRO A 45 2.59 11.87 -23.58
C PRO A 45 1.24 11.47 -22.97
N ASP A 46 0.87 12.15 -21.88
CA ASP A 46 -0.37 11.87 -21.17
C ASP A 46 -1.59 12.31 -21.99
N ALA A 47 -2.42 11.34 -22.39
CA ALA A 47 -3.59 11.55 -23.23
C ALA A 47 -4.65 12.48 -22.60
N PHE A 48 -4.66 12.64 -21.28
CA PHE A 48 -5.67 13.45 -20.57
C PHE A 48 -5.14 14.80 -20.11
N ALA A 49 -3.87 15.15 -20.36
CA ALA A 49 -3.23 16.35 -19.80
C ALA A 49 -3.99 17.65 -20.12
N GLN A 50 -4.49 17.80 -21.35
CA GLN A 50 -5.16 19.02 -21.79
C GLN A 50 -6.49 19.26 -21.07
N ASP A 51 -7.30 18.22 -20.91
CA ASP A 51 -8.67 18.32 -20.39
C ASP A 51 -8.76 17.94 -18.91
N TRP A 52 -7.61 17.65 -18.28
CA TRP A 52 -7.49 17.33 -16.87
C TRP A 52 -8.05 18.41 -15.93
N PRO A 53 -7.84 19.73 -16.16
CA PRO A 53 -8.42 20.75 -15.30
C PRO A 53 -9.95 20.67 -15.21
N TRP A 54 -10.62 20.39 -16.33
CA TRP A 54 -12.06 20.19 -16.38
C TRP A 54 -12.48 18.95 -15.57
N ILE A 55 -11.72 17.84 -15.71
CA ILE A 55 -11.95 16.61 -14.96
C ILE A 55 -11.78 16.85 -13.44
N GLU A 56 -10.76 17.61 -13.03
CA GLU A 56 -10.51 17.92 -11.62
C GLU A 56 -11.64 18.72 -10.99
N ASP A 57 -12.18 19.72 -11.68
CA ASP A 57 -13.29 20.52 -11.16
C ASP A 57 -14.53 19.66 -10.94
N PHE A 58 -14.82 18.72 -11.86
CA PHE A 58 -15.89 17.74 -11.66
C PHE A 58 -15.64 16.84 -10.44
N LEU A 59 -14.40 16.38 -10.24
CA LEU A 59 -14.03 15.52 -9.11
C LEU A 59 -14.06 16.26 -7.77
N LYS A 60 -13.70 17.55 -7.73
CA LYS A 60 -13.79 18.41 -6.53
C LYS A 60 -15.23 18.66 -6.12
N ASN A 61 -16.10 18.94 -7.09
CA ASN A 61 -17.51 19.25 -6.82
C ASN A 61 -18.33 17.99 -6.46
N ASN A 62 -17.93 16.81 -6.94
CA ASN A 62 -18.68 15.56 -6.77
C ASN A 62 -17.77 14.39 -6.36
N SER A 63 -17.48 14.25 -5.07
CA SER A 63 -16.59 13.20 -4.54
C SER A 63 -17.08 11.77 -4.81
N GLY A 64 -18.40 11.58 -4.84
CA GLY A 64 -19.07 10.30 -5.09
C GLY A 64 -19.17 9.87 -6.56
N LEU A 65 -18.71 10.70 -7.50
CA LEU A 65 -18.85 10.39 -8.93
C LEU A 65 -17.99 9.18 -9.31
N GLU A 66 -18.60 8.26 -10.07
CA GLU A 66 -17.90 7.12 -10.66
C GLU A 66 -16.98 7.60 -11.80
N SER A 67 -15.74 7.08 -11.81
CA SER A 67 -14.79 7.38 -12.89
C SER A 67 -15.31 6.97 -14.27
N ARG A 68 -16.17 5.95 -14.35
CA ARG A 68 -16.76 5.53 -15.63
C ARG A 68 -17.73 6.57 -16.18
N SER A 69 -18.67 7.03 -15.36
CA SER A 69 -19.63 8.07 -15.77
C SER A 69 -18.94 9.37 -16.16
N LEU A 70 -17.86 9.74 -15.44
CA LEU A 70 -17.06 10.91 -15.80
C LEU A 70 -16.34 10.73 -17.14
N PHE A 71 -15.86 9.52 -17.44
CA PHE A 71 -15.24 9.21 -18.74
C PHE A 71 -16.26 9.25 -19.89
N GLU A 72 -17.47 8.72 -19.68
CA GLU A 72 -18.55 8.79 -20.66
C GLU A 72 -18.99 10.25 -20.91
N ALA A 73 -19.04 11.08 -19.86
CA ALA A 73 -19.28 12.52 -19.99
C ALA A 73 -18.15 13.22 -20.77
N LEU A 74 -16.90 12.85 -20.51
CA LEU A 74 -15.73 13.36 -21.24
C LEU A 74 -15.77 12.99 -22.74
N GLN A 75 -16.17 11.77 -23.07
CA GLN A 75 -16.37 11.33 -24.46
C GLN A 75 -17.52 12.06 -25.15
N ARG A 76 -18.58 12.42 -24.40
CA ARG A 76 -19.70 13.20 -24.91
C ARG A 76 -19.31 14.65 -25.19
N GLU A 77 -18.50 15.25 -24.33
CA GLU A 77 -18.01 16.62 -24.48
C GLU A 77 -16.98 16.73 -25.61
N TYR A 78 -16.14 15.70 -25.79
CA TYR A 78 -15.12 15.63 -26.83
C TYR A 78 -15.26 14.39 -27.72
N PRO A 79 -16.25 14.36 -28.63
CA PRO A 79 -16.48 13.22 -29.51
C PRO A 79 -15.24 12.87 -30.33
N GLY A 80 -14.84 11.59 -30.32
CA GLY A 80 -13.72 11.07 -31.11
C GLY A 80 -12.32 11.35 -30.54
N LYS A 81 -12.18 12.16 -29.48
CA LYS A 81 -10.89 12.43 -28.83
C LYS A 81 -10.43 11.28 -27.94
N TYR A 82 -11.36 10.61 -27.26
CA TYR A 82 -11.08 9.53 -26.32
C TYR A 82 -11.73 8.22 -26.73
N GLN A 83 -10.95 7.14 -26.64
CA GLN A 83 -11.38 5.79 -27.01
C GLN A 83 -11.65 4.95 -25.77
N ASP A 84 -12.60 4.01 -25.84
CA ASP A 84 -12.99 3.14 -24.72
C ASP A 84 -11.82 2.35 -24.11
N GLY A 85 -10.82 2.01 -24.92
CA GLY A 85 -9.60 1.34 -24.46
C GLY A 85 -8.79 2.15 -23.43
N GLN A 86 -9.06 3.45 -23.30
CA GLN A 86 -8.38 4.34 -22.36
C GLN A 86 -9.07 4.40 -20.98
N LEU A 87 -10.23 3.75 -20.81
CA LEU A 87 -10.99 3.76 -19.55
C LEU A 87 -10.14 3.33 -18.35
N ARG A 88 -9.31 2.29 -18.48
CA ARG A 88 -8.43 1.86 -17.38
C ARG A 88 -7.36 2.89 -17.04
N THR A 89 -6.81 3.58 -18.03
CA THR A 89 -5.83 4.65 -17.83
C THR A 89 -6.49 5.82 -17.10
N PHE A 90 -7.71 6.18 -17.51
CA PHE A 90 -8.50 7.22 -16.86
C PHE A 90 -8.82 6.88 -15.40
N GLN A 91 -9.38 5.70 -15.14
CA GLN A 91 -9.70 5.22 -13.79
C GLN A 91 -8.49 5.23 -12.87
N ARG A 92 -7.32 4.80 -13.36
CA ARG A 92 -6.07 4.81 -12.59
C ARG A 92 -5.66 6.24 -12.22
N ARG A 93 -5.75 7.18 -13.15
CA ARG A 93 -5.41 8.58 -12.91
C ARG A 93 -6.38 9.24 -11.91
N VAL A 94 -7.68 9.00 -12.06
CA VAL A 94 -8.70 9.45 -11.08
C VAL A 94 -8.45 8.85 -9.70
N LYS A 95 -8.11 7.56 -9.60
CA LYS A 95 -7.78 6.92 -8.32
C LYS A 95 -6.58 7.57 -7.64
N GLN A 96 -5.52 7.86 -8.40
CA GLN A 96 -4.34 8.58 -7.88
C GLN A 96 -4.73 9.97 -7.39
N TRP A 97 -5.53 10.71 -8.16
CA TRP A 97 -6.01 12.03 -7.75
C TRP A 97 -6.86 11.96 -6.47
N LYS A 98 -7.79 11.00 -6.36
CA LYS A 98 -8.60 10.81 -5.14
C LYS A 98 -7.72 10.50 -3.92
N ALA A 99 -6.59 9.83 -4.10
CA ALA A 99 -5.65 9.54 -3.01
C ALA A 99 -4.83 10.76 -2.56
N LEU A 100 -4.58 11.73 -3.46
CA LEU A 100 -3.75 12.91 -3.19
C LEU A 100 -4.58 14.14 -2.77
N CYS A 101 -5.73 14.33 -3.41
CA CYS A 101 -6.55 15.53 -3.32
C CYS A 101 -8.00 15.25 -2.91
N GLY A 102 -8.40 13.98 -2.82
CA GLY A 102 -9.74 13.61 -2.39
C GLY A 102 -9.97 13.84 -0.88
N PRO A 103 -11.22 13.72 -0.42
CA PRO A 103 -11.51 13.75 1.01
C PRO A 103 -10.69 12.65 1.71
N GLY A 104 -10.09 13.00 2.85
CA GLY A 104 -9.29 12.07 3.62
C GLY A 104 -10.09 10.80 3.92
N GLN A 105 -9.53 9.65 3.56
CA GLN A 105 -10.10 8.38 4.01
C GLN A 105 -9.87 8.27 5.52
N GLU A 106 -10.86 7.74 6.23
CA GLU A 106 -10.70 7.42 7.65
C GLU A 106 -9.57 6.39 7.79
N VAL A 107 -8.49 6.80 8.47
CA VAL A 107 -7.36 5.91 8.75
C VAL A 107 -7.61 5.29 10.11
N PHE A 108 -7.86 3.98 10.12
CA PHE A 108 -7.96 3.20 11.35
C PHE A 108 -6.61 2.56 11.66
N PHE A 109 -6.10 2.81 12.87
CA PHE A 109 -4.94 2.11 13.40
C PHE A 109 -5.45 0.99 14.34
N PRO A 110 -5.41 -0.28 13.90
CA PRO A 110 -5.87 -1.36 14.76
C PRO A 110 -4.96 -1.47 15.98
N GLN A 111 -5.54 -1.31 17.17
CA GLN A 111 -4.87 -1.70 18.41
C GLN A 111 -4.88 -3.23 18.48
N ILE A 112 -3.70 -3.84 18.31
CA ILE A 112 -3.55 -5.29 18.42
C ILE A 112 -3.45 -5.65 19.91
N TYR A 113 -4.58 -6.03 20.50
CA TYR A 113 -4.62 -6.56 21.86
C TYR A 113 -4.11 -7.99 21.89
N LYS A 114 -2.87 -8.17 22.35
CA LYS A 114 -2.30 -9.50 22.61
C LYS A 114 -2.85 -10.02 23.95
N PRO A 115 -3.43 -11.24 23.99
CA PRO A 115 -3.85 -11.84 25.25
C PRO A 115 -2.71 -11.83 26.28
N GLY A 116 -3.01 -11.37 27.50
CA GLY A 116 -2.04 -11.31 28.61
C GLY A 116 -1.13 -10.07 28.64
N HIS A 117 -1.15 -9.20 27.63
CA HIS A 117 -0.42 -7.92 27.70
C HIS A 117 -1.18 -6.83 28.48
N TRP A 118 -2.50 -6.96 28.53
CA TRP A 118 -3.41 -6.02 29.17
C TRP A 118 -4.29 -6.82 30.12
N CYS A 119 -4.47 -6.33 31.34
CA CYS A 119 -5.44 -6.87 32.28
C CYS A 119 -6.29 -5.73 32.83
N GLU A 120 -7.56 -6.03 33.03
CA GLU A 120 -8.48 -5.18 33.78
C GLU A 120 -8.83 -5.94 35.05
N SER A 121 -8.71 -5.27 36.18
CA SER A 121 -9.10 -5.81 37.49
C SER A 121 -10.28 -4.99 37.99
N ASP A 122 -11.42 -5.64 38.14
CA ASP A 122 -12.58 -5.04 38.78
C ASP A 122 -12.74 -5.60 40.20
N PHE A 123 -13.21 -4.77 41.12
CA PHE A 123 -13.41 -5.12 42.52
C PHE A 123 -14.90 -5.06 42.86
N THR A 124 -15.42 -6.16 43.39
CA THR A 124 -16.82 -6.22 43.83
C THR A 124 -16.96 -5.86 45.30
N ARG A 125 -17.94 -4.99 45.60
CA ARG A 125 -18.27 -4.57 46.97
C ARG A 125 -18.93 -5.71 47.76
N MET A 126 -18.21 -6.33 48.70
CA MET A 126 -18.66 -7.55 49.40
C MET A 126 -18.92 -7.38 50.91
N LYS A 127 -19.05 -6.14 51.41
CA LYS A 127 -19.30 -5.85 52.84
C LYS A 127 -20.43 -6.67 53.49
N LYS A 128 -21.51 -6.98 52.74
CA LYS A 128 -22.65 -7.77 53.24
C LYS A 128 -22.27 -9.19 53.66
N LEU A 129 -21.18 -9.75 53.13
CA LEU A 129 -20.74 -11.11 53.45
C LEU A 129 -20.01 -11.21 54.79
N GLY A 130 -19.64 -10.08 55.42
CA GLY A 130 -19.00 -10.08 56.74
C GLY A 130 -17.68 -10.83 56.77
N ILE A 131 -16.87 -10.69 55.71
CA ILE A 131 -15.60 -11.41 55.56
C ILE A 131 -14.68 -11.09 56.75
N THR A 132 -14.10 -12.14 57.34
CA THR A 132 -13.10 -12.03 58.42
C THR A 132 -11.77 -12.61 57.95
N ILE A 133 -10.66 -11.99 58.38
CA ILE A 133 -9.30 -12.52 58.20
C ILE A 133 -8.74 -12.77 59.60
N CYS A 134 -8.35 -14.02 59.88
CA CYS A 134 -7.89 -14.43 61.22
C CYS A 134 -8.89 -14.11 62.35
N GLY A 135 -10.20 -14.13 62.05
CA GLY A 135 -11.25 -13.84 63.01
C GLY A 135 -11.53 -12.35 63.24
N VAL A 136 -10.79 -11.44 62.58
CA VAL A 136 -11.04 -10.00 62.62
C VAL A 136 -11.87 -9.58 61.41
N PRO A 137 -12.97 -8.82 61.58
CA PRO A 137 -13.72 -8.27 60.46
C PRO A 137 -12.82 -7.46 59.52
N PHE A 138 -12.86 -7.82 58.23
CA PHE A 138 -12.08 -7.14 57.21
C PHE A 138 -12.96 -6.12 56.48
N ASP A 139 -12.81 -4.84 56.83
CA ASP A 139 -13.49 -3.75 56.14
C ASP A 139 -12.79 -3.47 54.80
N HIS A 140 -13.27 -4.16 53.78
CA HIS A 140 -12.84 -4.00 52.39
C HIS A 140 -13.85 -3.19 51.61
N MET A 141 -13.46 -2.74 50.41
CA MET A 141 -14.28 -1.84 49.59
C MET A 141 -15.69 -2.35 49.45
#